data_AF-A0AAV5THY9-F1
#
_entry.id   AF-A0AAV5THY9-F1
#
_cell.length_a   1.000
_cell.length_b   1.000
_cell.length_c   1.000
_cell.angle_alpha   90.00
_cell.angle_beta   90.00
_cell.angle_gamma   90.00
#
_symmetry.space_group_name_H-M   'P 1'
#
loop_
_entity.id
_entity.type
_entity.pdbx_description
1 polymer ?
#
loop_
_entity_poly.entity_id
_entity_poly.type
_entity_poly.pdbx_seq_one_letter_code
_entity_poly.pdbx_strand_id
1 'polypeptide(L)'
;NEEESEPEYELPLAYQIERAMYGVAIFLGFIACVYTIRKFRRCCKANLNLAARLLSYKISLSVADGLILFVYAPTQVLWISTFWWYGGDFLCRIYKFTVTFAFYLTGNMQVLIAFDRLITMSHISEPRAKTTYYNTRLLLSVSWILAFVSSFPQLFIFKIVYHNEEGPQCTSIWCDLQFCI
;
A
#
# COMPACT_ATOMS: atom_id res chain seq x y z
N ASN A 1 18.66 37.01 28.68
CA ASN A 1 19.29 36.06 27.75
C ASN A 1 18.33 34.91 27.56
N GLU A 2 17.73 34.93 26.37
CA GLU A 2 16.94 33.89 25.72
C GLU A 2 15.72 33.36 26.49
N GLU A 3 14.60 34.06 26.29
CA GLU A 3 13.27 33.44 26.16
C GLU A 3 13.32 32.39 25.05
N GLU A 4 13.48 31.12 25.42
CA GLU A 4 13.22 30.01 24.51
C GLU A 4 11.69 29.87 24.38
N SER A 5 11.18 30.47 23.32
CA SER A 5 9.79 30.41 22.91
C SER A 5 9.54 29.08 22.21
N GLU A 6 9.24 28.03 22.96
CA GLU A 6 8.63 26.83 22.40
C GLU A 6 7.14 27.09 22.12
N PRO A 7 6.63 26.90 20.88
CA PRO A 7 5.24 27.13 20.58
C PRO A 7 4.36 25.97 21.08
N GLU A 8 3.71 26.16 22.23
CA GLU A 8 2.75 25.23 22.87
C GLU A 8 1.37 25.16 22.16
N TYR A 9 1.34 25.20 20.81
CA TYR A 9 0.09 25.30 20.03
C TYR A 9 0.06 24.49 18.71
N GLU A 10 1.08 23.69 18.40
CA GLU A 10 1.26 23.02 17.09
C GLU A 10 0.58 21.63 16.97
N LEU A 11 0.34 20.92 18.09
CA LEU A 11 -0.31 19.60 18.12
C LEU A 11 -1.78 19.57 17.60
N PRO A 12 -2.67 20.51 17.94
CA PRO A 12 -4.08 20.44 17.53
C PRO A 12 -4.28 20.72 16.04
N LEU A 13 -3.46 21.57 15.44
CA LEU A 13 -3.56 21.89 14.01
C LEU A 13 -3.05 20.74 13.15
N ALA A 14 -1.88 20.17 13.48
CA ALA A 14 -1.33 19.00 12.79
C ALA A 14 -2.29 17.80 12.85
N TYR A 15 -2.88 17.55 14.03
CA TYR A 15 -3.89 16.52 14.23
C TYR A 15 -5.16 16.74 13.38
N GLN A 16 -5.66 17.97 13.31
CA GLN A 16 -6.82 18.31 12.49
C GLN A 16 -6.54 18.12 11.00
N ILE A 17 -5.35 18.54 10.54
CA ILE A 17 -4.91 18.37 9.16
C ILE A 17 -4.79 16.88 8.80
N GLU A 18 -4.17 16.08 9.66
CA GLU A 18 -3.98 14.65 9.43
C GLU A 18 -5.32 13.91 9.34
N ARG A 19 -6.24 14.19 10.27
CA ARG A 19 -7.58 13.59 10.28
C ARG A 19 -8.40 14.01 9.06
N ALA A 20 -8.31 15.27 8.64
CA ALA A 20 -8.96 15.78 7.43
C ALA A 20 -8.37 15.14 6.16
N MET A 21 -7.04 15.00 6.08
CA MET A 21 -6.35 14.37 4.95
C MET A 21 -6.79 12.92 4.75
N TYR A 22 -6.80 12.11 5.82
CA TYR A 22 -7.27 10.72 5.71
C TYR A 22 -8.76 10.63 5.39
N GLY A 23 -9.59 11.51 5.95
CA GLY A 23 -11.02 11.57 5.63
C GLY A 23 -11.28 11.85 4.15
N VAL A 24 -10.59 12.85 3.58
CA VAL A 24 -10.67 13.18 2.15
C VAL A 24 -10.12 12.03 1.30
N ALA A 25 -8.99 11.43 1.70
CA ALA A 25 -8.39 10.30 0.98
C ALA A 25 -9.34 9.08 0.93
N ILE A 26 -10.01 8.75 2.02
CA ILE A 26 -11.00 7.66 2.07
C ILE A 26 -12.19 7.98 1.16
N PHE A 27 -12.72 9.21 1.19
CA PHE A 27 -13.87 9.59 0.36
C PHE A 27 -13.54 9.55 -1.14
N LEU A 28 -12.44 10.18 -1.55
CA LEU A 28 -11.97 10.17 -2.92
C LEU A 28 -11.59 8.75 -3.37
N GLY A 29 -10.92 8.00 -2.48
CA GLY A 29 -10.54 6.61 -2.69
C GLY A 29 -11.73 5.69 -2.92
N PHE A 30 -12.81 5.83 -2.13
CA PHE A 30 -14.04 5.06 -2.29
C PHE A 30 -14.68 5.35 -3.66
N ILE A 31 -14.79 6.61 -4.04
CA ILE A 31 -15.32 7.02 -5.34
C ILE A 31 -14.46 6.44 -6.48
N ALA A 32 -13.13 6.53 -6.36
CA ALA A 32 -12.19 6.02 -7.35
C ALA A 32 -12.25 4.49 -7.48
N CYS A 33 -12.32 3.76 -6.37
CA CYS A 33 -12.50 2.31 -6.37
C CYS A 33 -13.80 1.92 -7.06
N VAL A 34 -14.91 2.55 -6.71
CA VAL A 34 -16.23 2.28 -7.30
C VAL A 34 -16.24 2.58 -8.80
N TYR A 35 -15.67 3.72 -9.22
CA TYR A 35 -15.54 4.07 -10.62
C TYR A 35 -14.70 3.05 -11.40
N THR A 36 -13.56 2.65 -10.83
CA THR A 36 -12.63 1.70 -11.44
C THR A 36 -13.28 0.32 -11.59
N ILE A 37 -13.98 -0.18 -10.56
CA ILE A 37 -14.73 -1.44 -10.62
C ILE A 37 -15.85 -1.38 -11.66
N ARG A 38 -16.60 -0.27 -11.74
CA ARG A 38 -17.68 -0.13 -12.74
C ARG A 38 -17.15 -0.06 -14.17
N LYS A 39 -16.07 0.68 -14.39
CA LYS A 39 -15.38 0.76 -15.69
C LYS A 39 -14.78 -0.58 -16.07
N PHE A 40 -14.20 -1.28 -15.11
CA PHE A 40 -13.66 -2.62 -15.24
C PHE A 40 -14.71 -3.64 -15.70
N ARG A 41 -15.86 -3.70 -14.99
CA ARG A 41 -16.98 -4.58 -15.36
C ARG A 41 -17.52 -4.30 -16.76
N ARG A 42 -17.48 -3.04 -17.22
CA ARG A 42 -17.86 -2.66 -18.58
C ARG A 42 -16.82 -3.07 -19.62
N CYS A 43 -15.53 -2.85 -19.38
CA CYS A 43 -14.45 -3.19 -20.31
C CYS A 43 -14.27 -4.71 -20.48
N CYS A 44 -14.40 -5.52 -19.42
CA CYS A 44 -14.36 -6.99 -19.53
C CYS A 44 -15.43 -7.54 -20.46
N LYS A 45 -16.54 -6.81 -20.66
CA LYS A 45 -17.63 -7.22 -21.55
C LYS A 45 -17.38 -6.88 -23.02
N ALA A 46 -16.38 -6.04 -23.34
CA ALA A 46 -16.29 -5.37 -24.64
C ALA A 46 -15.20 -5.88 -25.61
N ASN A 47 -13.96 -6.23 -25.20
CA ASN A 47 -12.94 -6.84 -26.09
C ASN A 47 -11.65 -7.21 -25.30
N LEU A 48 -11.26 -8.50 -25.27
CA LEU A 48 -10.54 -9.06 -24.12
C LEU A 48 -9.02 -9.30 -24.28
N ASN A 49 -8.45 -9.63 -25.45
CA ASN A 49 -7.15 -10.34 -25.42
C ASN A 49 -5.89 -9.46 -25.20
N LEU A 50 -5.73 -8.33 -25.90
CA LEU A 50 -4.59 -7.42 -25.68
C LEU A 50 -4.82 -6.51 -24.46
N ALA A 51 -6.07 -6.07 -24.27
CA ALA A 51 -6.48 -5.30 -23.11
C ALA A 51 -6.35 -6.12 -21.81
N ALA A 52 -6.57 -7.44 -21.81
CA ALA A 52 -6.51 -8.27 -20.60
C ALA A 52 -5.14 -8.25 -19.90
N ARG A 53 -4.03 -8.12 -20.65
CA ARG A 53 -2.68 -8.07 -20.06
C ARG A 53 -2.50 -6.81 -19.21
N LEU A 54 -2.69 -5.65 -19.83
CA LEU A 54 -2.64 -4.35 -19.15
C LEU A 54 -3.70 -4.24 -18.05
N LEU A 55 -4.85 -4.86 -18.26
CA LEU A 55 -5.93 -4.91 -17.30
C LEU A 55 -5.55 -5.71 -16.05
N SER A 56 -4.83 -6.82 -16.18
CA SER A 56 -4.38 -7.64 -15.05
C SER A 56 -3.45 -6.88 -14.09
N TYR A 57 -2.53 -6.07 -14.64
CA TYR A 57 -1.69 -5.18 -13.84
C TYR A 57 -2.53 -4.12 -13.11
N LYS A 58 -3.49 -3.51 -13.82
CA LYS A 58 -4.40 -2.51 -13.23
C LYS A 58 -5.30 -3.08 -12.15
N ILE A 59 -5.75 -4.34 -12.27
CA ILE A 59 -6.53 -5.02 -11.23
C ILE A 59 -5.67 -5.16 -9.99
N SER A 60 -4.46 -5.71 -10.13
CA SER A 60 -3.56 -5.95 -9.00
C SER A 60 -3.24 -4.64 -8.28
N LEU A 61 -3.00 -3.56 -9.03
CA LEU A 61 -2.80 -2.21 -8.49
C LEU A 61 -4.05 -1.70 -7.76
N SER A 62 -5.24 -1.83 -8.38
CA SER A 62 -6.50 -1.42 -7.75
C SER A 62 -6.81 -2.19 -6.46
N VAL A 63 -6.40 -3.46 -6.40
CA VAL A 63 -6.51 -4.29 -5.19
C VAL A 63 -5.56 -3.78 -4.10
N ALA A 64 -4.30 -3.47 -4.45
CA ALA A 64 -3.34 -2.89 -3.51
C ALA A 64 -3.78 -1.53 -2.98
N ASP A 65 -4.24 -0.64 -3.86
CA ASP A 65 -4.79 0.68 -3.49
C ASP A 65 -6.03 0.52 -2.59
N GLY A 66 -6.89 -0.45 -2.88
CA GLY A 66 -8.03 -0.80 -2.04
C GLY A 66 -7.60 -1.24 -0.64
N LEU A 67 -6.58 -2.09 -0.52
CA LEU A 67 -6.04 -2.49 0.79
C LEU A 67 -5.50 -1.28 1.57
N ILE A 68 -4.78 -0.37 0.92
CA ILE A 68 -4.27 0.85 1.58
C ILE A 68 -5.45 1.75 2.02
N LEU A 69 -6.42 1.98 1.15
CA LEU A 69 -7.54 2.88 1.46
C LEU A 69 -8.50 2.30 2.52
N PHE A 70 -8.77 0.99 2.50
CA PHE A 70 -9.74 0.37 3.39
C PHE A 70 -9.14 -0.24 4.66
N VAL A 71 -7.83 -0.48 4.70
CA VAL A 71 -7.16 -1.07 5.87
C VAL A 71 -6.21 -0.06 6.50
N TYR A 72 -5.28 0.49 5.75
CA TYR A 72 -4.28 1.43 6.28
C TYR A 72 -4.92 2.73 6.76
N ALA A 73 -5.61 3.46 5.87
CA ALA A 73 -6.18 4.77 6.22
C ALA A 73 -7.13 4.75 7.43
N PRO A 74 -8.12 3.84 7.55
CA PRO A 74 -8.99 3.82 8.73
C PRO A 74 -8.24 3.38 9.98
N THR A 75 -7.25 2.49 9.87
CA THR A 75 -6.44 2.10 11.02
C THR A 75 -5.61 3.27 11.54
N GLN A 76 -5.06 4.10 10.65
CA GLN A 76 -4.36 5.33 11.05
C GLN A 76 -5.31 6.30 11.76
N VAL A 77 -6.52 6.51 11.23
CA VAL A 77 -7.54 7.35 11.88
C VAL A 77 -7.92 6.80 13.26
N LEU A 78 -8.08 5.49 13.39
CA LEU A 78 -8.37 4.84 14.67
C LEU A 78 -7.21 4.99 15.66
N TRP A 79 -5.97 4.85 15.19
CA TRP A 79 -4.77 5.00 16.01
C TRP A 79 -4.63 6.43 16.52
N ILE A 80 -4.85 7.43 15.66
CA ILE A 80 -4.86 8.85 16.02
C ILE A 80 -6.02 9.19 16.96
N SER A 81 -7.18 8.55 16.80
CA SER A 81 -8.33 8.82 17.66
C SER A 81 -8.25 8.13 19.01
N THR A 82 -7.69 6.92 19.06
CA THR A 82 -7.70 6.08 20.26
C THR A 82 -6.39 6.19 21.01
N PHE A 83 -5.28 6.62 20.39
CA PHE A 83 -3.89 6.55 20.88
C PHE A 83 -3.38 5.12 21.18
N TRP A 84 -4.25 4.20 21.61
CA TRP A 84 -3.92 2.83 22.02
C TRP A 84 -4.30 1.78 20.97
N TRP A 85 -3.50 0.74 20.82
CA TRP A 85 -3.78 -0.40 19.94
C TRP A 85 -4.55 -1.50 20.66
N TYR A 86 -5.88 -1.52 20.52
CA TYR A 86 -6.73 -2.58 21.11
C TYR A 86 -6.85 -3.86 20.26
N GLY A 87 -6.21 -3.93 19.09
CA GLY A 87 -6.28 -5.10 18.21
C GLY A 87 -5.50 -6.32 18.72
N GLY A 88 -4.73 -6.20 19.81
CA GLY A 88 -3.84 -7.26 20.25
C GLY A 88 -2.70 -7.55 19.25
N ASP A 89 -1.88 -8.53 19.61
CA ASP A 89 -0.66 -8.89 18.87
C ASP A 89 -0.95 -9.43 17.46
N PHE A 90 -1.98 -10.27 17.32
CA PHE A 90 -2.33 -10.91 16.05
C PHE A 90 -2.79 -9.90 15.00
N LEU A 91 -3.69 -8.96 15.36
CA LEU A 91 -4.14 -7.93 14.41
C LEU A 91 -3.00 -6.96 14.08
N CYS A 92 -2.11 -6.63 15.03
CA CYS A 92 -0.93 -5.79 14.75
C CYS A 92 -0.05 -6.41 13.67
N ARG A 93 0.27 -7.70 13.79
CA ARG A 93 1.08 -8.44 12.81
C ARG A 93 0.42 -8.53 11.45
N ILE A 94 -0.86 -8.90 11.41
CA ILE A 94 -1.62 -9.01 10.15
C ILE A 94 -1.76 -7.66 9.47
N TYR A 95 -2.05 -6.61 10.24
CA TYR A 95 -2.16 -5.25 9.73
C TYR A 95 -0.85 -4.83 9.07
N LYS A 96 0.27 -4.91 9.80
CA LYS A 96 1.59 -4.53 9.27
C LYS A 96 1.96 -5.38 8.06
N PHE A 97 1.69 -6.68 8.08
CA PHE A 97 1.88 -7.55 6.93
C PHE A 97 1.07 -7.11 5.71
N THR A 98 -0.22 -6.83 5.88
CA THR A 98 -1.14 -6.43 4.80
C THR A 98 -0.73 -5.11 4.16
N VAL A 99 -0.35 -4.13 4.99
CA VAL A 99 0.12 -2.81 4.52
C VAL A 99 1.42 -2.95 3.74
N THR A 100 2.39 -3.68 4.30
CA THR A 100 3.68 -3.92 3.64
C THR A 100 3.50 -4.70 2.33
N PHE A 101 2.66 -5.73 2.33
CA PHE A 101 2.32 -6.49 1.11
C PHE A 101 1.70 -5.60 0.05
N ALA A 102 0.73 -4.74 0.40
CA ALA A 102 0.10 -3.82 -0.54
C ALA A 102 1.14 -2.84 -1.15
N PHE A 103 2.05 -2.29 -0.35
CA PHE A 103 3.10 -1.41 -0.83
C PHE A 103 4.06 -2.11 -1.82
N TYR A 104 4.54 -3.31 -1.47
CA TYR A 104 5.38 -4.11 -2.37
C TYR A 104 4.65 -4.50 -3.65
N LEU A 105 3.36 -4.85 -3.55
CA LEU A 105 2.55 -5.18 -4.71
C LEU A 105 2.42 -3.97 -5.65
N THR A 106 2.11 -2.79 -5.12
CA THR A 106 2.06 -1.54 -5.90
C THR A 106 3.38 -1.25 -6.60
N GLY A 107 4.51 -1.32 -5.88
CA GLY A 107 5.83 -1.11 -6.46
C GLY A 107 6.17 -2.10 -7.57
N ASN A 108 5.94 -3.40 -7.33
CA ASN A 108 6.16 -4.43 -8.33
C ASN A 108 5.28 -4.20 -9.57
N MET A 109 4.01 -3.85 -9.41
CA MET A 109 3.12 -3.55 -10.53
C MET A 109 3.56 -2.32 -11.32
N GLN A 110 4.06 -1.27 -10.67
CA GLN A 110 4.61 -0.10 -11.35
C GLN A 110 5.82 -0.46 -12.23
N VAL A 111 6.73 -1.29 -11.70
CA VAL A 111 7.89 -1.79 -12.46
C VAL A 111 7.44 -2.61 -13.67
N LEU A 112 6.46 -3.50 -13.50
CA LEU A 112 5.90 -4.28 -14.61
C LEU A 112 5.29 -3.41 -15.70
N ILE A 113 4.54 -2.38 -15.32
CA ILE A 113 3.93 -1.43 -16.26
C ILE A 113 5.01 -0.66 -17.01
N ALA A 114 6.06 -0.21 -16.34
CA ALA A 114 7.19 0.47 -16.96
C ALA A 114 7.93 -0.45 -17.94
N PHE A 115 8.18 -1.70 -17.54
CA PHE A 115 8.83 -2.69 -18.39
C PHE A 115 8.01 -3.03 -19.65
N ASP A 116 6.69 -3.21 -19.50
CA ASP A 116 5.76 -3.43 -20.62
C ASP A 116 5.78 -2.24 -21.61
N ARG A 117 5.83 -1.01 -21.10
CA ARG A 117 5.96 0.22 -21.91
C ARG A 117 7.28 0.27 -22.68
N LEU A 118 8.39 -0.09 -22.03
CA LEU A 118 9.72 -0.10 -22.65
C LEU A 118 9.79 -1.11 -23.80
N ILE A 119 9.28 -2.33 -23.60
CA ILE A 119 9.21 -3.34 -24.65
C ILE A 119 8.30 -2.89 -25.81
N THR A 120 7.15 -2.30 -25.48
CA THR A 120 6.24 -1.78 -26.52
C THR A 120 6.92 -0.67 -27.33
N MET A 121 7.64 0.24 -26.67
CA MET A 121 8.36 1.33 -27.32
C MET A 121 9.54 0.84 -28.17
N SER A 122 10.29 -0.16 -27.71
CA SER A 122 11.40 -0.72 -28.50
C SER A 122 10.92 -1.46 -29.75
N HIS A 123 9.79 -2.17 -29.67
CA HIS A 123 9.20 -2.85 -30.83
C HIS A 123 8.62 -1.89 -31.88
N ILE A 124 8.16 -0.70 -31.48
CA ILE A 124 7.69 0.32 -32.44
C ILE A 124 8.84 0.80 -33.35
N SER A 125 10.07 0.81 -32.85
CA SER A 125 11.25 1.28 -33.59
C SER A 125 11.87 0.25 -34.54
N GLU A 126 11.53 -1.03 -34.41
CA GLU A 126 12.05 -2.12 -35.26
C GLU A 126 10.91 -2.91 -35.96
N PRO A 127 10.53 -2.56 -37.20
CA PRO A 127 9.43 -3.21 -37.93
C PRO A 127 9.66 -4.71 -38.23
N ARG A 128 10.86 -5.23 -37.99
CA ARG A 128 11.30 -6.59 -38.36
C ARG A 128 11.67 -7.49 -37.19
N ALA A 129 11.65 -6.99 -35.95
CA ALA A 129 11.99 -7.78 -34.79
C ALA A 129 10.90 -8.81 -34.52
N LYS A 130 11.25 -10.11 -34.60
CA LYS A 130 10.41 -11.21 -34.13
C LYS A 130 9.81 -10.84 -32.78
N THR A 131 8.49 -10.83 -32.70
CA THR A 131 7.78 -10.55 -31.46
C THR A 131 8.20 -11.57 -30.40
N THR A 132 9.06 -11.16 -29.47
CA THR A 132 9.38 -11.98 -28.30
C THR A 132 8.17 -11.89 -27.39
N TYR A 133 7.22 -12.80 -27.57
CA TYR A 133 6.09 -12.96 -26.66
C TYR A 133 6.62 -13.42 -25.30
N TYR A 134 6.92 -12.47 -24.42
CA TYR A 134 7.18 -12.78 -23.03
C TYR A 134 5.85 -13.14 -22.34
N ASN A 135 5.89 -14.16 -21.49
CA ASN A 135 4.71 -14.64 -20.76
C ASN A 135 4.34 -13.65 -19.64
N THR A 136 3.52 -12.65 -19.96
CA THR A 136 2.99 -11.69 -18.97
C THR A 136 2.34 -12.36 -17.76
N ARG A 137 1.66 -13.50 -17.97
CA ARG A 137 1.09 -14.27 -16.85
C ARG A 137 2.17 -14.78 -15.89
N LEU A 138 3.29 -15.26 -16.42
CA LEU A 138 4.41 -15.72 -15.60
C LEU A 138 5.02 -14.55 -14.83
N LEU A 139 5.27 -13.44 -15.52
CA LEU A 139 5.85 -12.25 -14.92
C LEU A 139 4.96 -11.67 -13.79
N LEU A 140 3.65 -11.64 -14.02
CA LEU A 140 2.66 -11.26 -13.00
C LEU A 140 2.69 -12.19 -11.78
N SER A 141 2.71 -13.52 -12.01
CA SER A 141 2.80 -14.50 -10.92
C SER A 141 4.08 -14.34 -10.12
N VAL A 142 5.22 -14.14 -10.78
CA VAL A 142 6.51 -13.90 -10.12
C VAL A 142 6.45 -12.63 -9.26
N SER A 143 5.88 -11.54 -9.76
CA SER A 143 5.76 -10.30 -8.99
C SER A 143 4.85 -10.42 -7.76
N TRP A 144 3.78 -11.22 -7.84
CA TRP A 144 2.93 -11.53 -6.70
C TRP A 144 3.67 -12.37 -5.66
N ILE A 145 4.38 -13.41 -6.09
CA ILE A 145 5.19 -14.25 -5.20
C ILE A 145 6.28 -13.42 -4.54
N LEU A 146 6.98 -12.57 -5.31
CA LEU A 146 8.03 -11.71 -4.78
C LEU A 146 7.50 -10.76 -3.71
N ALA A 147 6.33 -10.13 -3.94
CA ALA A 147 5.68 -9.27 -2.95
C ALA A 147 5.28 -10.04 -1.68
N PHE A 148 4.82 -11.28 -1.82
CA PHE A 148 4.45 -12.12 -0.67
C PHE A 148 5.68 -12.54 0.14
N VAL A 149 6.74 -12.98 -0.53
CA VAL A 149 8.00 -13.39 0.12
C VAL A 149 8.67 -12.20 0.81
N SER A 150 8.69 -11.01 0.18
CA SER A 150 9.28 -9.81 0.78
C SER A 150 8.49 -9.26 1.96
N SER A 151 7.17 -9.50 2.00
CA SER A 151 6.32 -9.08 3.12
C SER A 151 6.26 -10.09 4.27
N PHE A 152 6.54 -11.38 4.03
CA PHE A 152 6.59 -12.42 5.05
C PHE A 152 7.45 -12.10 6.31
N PRO A 153 8.68 -11.53 6.21
CA PRO A 153 9.47 -11.20 7.42
C PRO A 153 8.74 -10.25 8.39
N GLN A 154 7.80 -9.45 7.90
CA GLN A 154 7.03 -8.51 8.72
C GLN A 154 6.24 -9.20 9.85
N LEU A 155 5.85 -10.47 9.66
CA LEU A 155 5.10 -11.24 10.64
C LEU A 155 5.93 -11.63 11.88
N PHE A 156 7.26 -11.65 11.76
CA PHE A 156 8.17 -12.02 12.84
C PHE A 156 8.75 -10.81 13.58
N ILE A 157 8.88 -9.67 12.88
CA ILE A 157 9.53 -8.45 13.41
C ILE A 157 8.58 -7.62 14.28
N PHE A 158 7.28 -7.62 13.99
CA PHE A 158 6.31 -6.79 14.71
C PHE A 158 5.66 -7.54 15.87
N LYS A 159 5.61 -6.90 17.03
CA LYS A 159 4.95 -7.42 18.23
C LYS A 159 4.25 -6.30 18.98
N ILE A 160 3.25 -6.66 19.77
CA ILE A 160 2.68 -5.72 20.73
C ILE A 160 3.62 -5.60 21.93
N VAL A 161 3.95 -4.38 22.31
CA VAL A 161 4.72 -4.08 23.53
C VAL A 161 3.86 -3.20 24.43
N TYR A 162 3.85 -3.52 25.71
CA TYR A 162 3.17 -2.73 26.74
C TYR A 162 4.19 -1.81 27.37
N HIS A 163 4.11 -0.51 27.11
CA HIS A 163 4.94 0.46 27.83
C HIS A 163 4.25 0.76 29.17
N ASN A 164 5.02 0.74 30.26
CA ASN A 164 4.54 0.76 31.66
C ASN A 164 3.84 2.09 32.03
N GLU A 165 2.60 2.26 31.58
CA GLU A 165 1.59 3.33 31.84
C GLU A 165 1.00 3.95 30.54
N GLU A 166 1.61 3.70 29.38
CA GLU A 166 1.13 4.12 28.05
C GLU A 166 0.61 2.97 27.16
N GLY A 167 0.38 1.79 27.77
CA GLY A 167 -0.48 0.70 27.29
C GLY A 167 -0.07 0.10 25.95
N PRO A 168 -0.96 -0.64 25.26
CA PRO A 168 -0.54 -1.47 24.13
C PRO A 168 -0.20 -0.64 22.89
N GLN A 169 1.07 -0.70 22.45
CA GLN A 169 1.53 -0.14 21.18
C GLN A 169 2.03 -1.24 20.23
N CYS A 170 1.71 -1.09 18.94
CA CYS A 170 2.16 -1.99 17.88
C CYS A 170 3.53 -1.50 17.37
N THR A 171 4.61 -1.96 17.98
CA THR A 171 5.99 -1.55 17.65
C THR A 171 6.79 -2.68 16.99
N SER A 172 7.92 -2.32 16.40
CA SER A 172 8.89 -3.29 15.90
C SER A 172 9.81 -3.73 17.03
N ILE A 173 10.31 -4.97 16.97
CA ILE A 173 11.23 -5.53 17.97
C ILE A 173 12.54 -4.73 18.13
N TRP A 174 12.87 -3.87 17.16
CA TRP A 174 14.03 -2.99 17.21
C TRP A 174 13.87 -1.84 18.21
N CYS A 175 12.64 -1.47 18.56
CA CYS A 175 12.38 -0.43 19.56
C CYS A 175 12.71 -0.94 20.98
N ASP A 176 12.61 -2.26 21.23
CA ASP A 176 13.10 -2.88 22.47
C ASP A 176 14.63 -2.88 22.59
N LEU A 177 15.36 -2.67 21.48
CA LEU A 177 16.83 -2.76 21.42
C LEU A 177 17.55 -1.41 21.53
N GLN A 178 16.86 -0.36 22.01
CA GLN A 178 17.43 0.99 22.20
C GLN A 178 17.86 1.69 20.89
N PHE A 179 17.08 1.51 19.82
CA PHE A 179 17.28 2.17 18.52
C PHE A 179 16.01 2.86 18.00
N CYS A 180 15.19 3.42 18.89
CA CYS A 180 14.12 4.34 18.48
C CYS A 180 14.70 5.76 18.50
N ILE A 181 14.98 6.30 17.30
CA ILE A 181 15.21 7.74 17.04
C ILE A 181 13.88 8.37 16.67
#